data_AF-A0A0X8VEF9-F1
#
_entry.id   AF-A0A0X8VEF9-F1
#
_cell.length_a   1.000
_cell.length_b   1.000
_cell.length_c   1.000
_cell.angle_alpha   90.00
_cell.angle_beta   90.00
_cell.angle_gamma   90.00
#
_symmetry.space_group_name_H-M   'P 1'
#
loop_
_entity.id
_entity.type
_entity.pdbx_description
1 polymer ?
#
loop_
_entity_poly.entity_id
_entity_poly.type
_entity_poly.pdbx_seq_one_letter_code
_entity_poly.pdbx_strand_id
1 'polypeptide(L)'
;MNEVVKDWANVIVRAAIIIMILFFFLWPVKLEGSSMDPTLNDGDIICMSRFFVQMGWYEKGDIIVFQYNDSGKEKTVLKRIVATEGDHIRLLPDGSVEINGKILEEDYIDEPTKGIVDMTIPQGTVFVLGDNRDLSYDSRQMGVISCDDLTGKAVFRWFPISELSCF
;
A
#
# COMPACT_ATOMS: atom_id res chain seq x y z
N MET A 1 45.27 -9.32 -16.32
CA MET A 1 44.30 -9.16 -15.21
C MET A 1 44.31 -10.45 -14.42
N ASN A 2 44.78 -10.43 -13.17
CA ASN A 2 44.98 -11.63 -12.34
C ASN A 2 43.67 -12.42 -12.22
N GLU A 3 43.71 -13.75 -12.35
CA GLU A 3 42.53 -14.62 -12.20
C GLU A 3 41.79 -14.35 -10.88
N VAL A 4 42.55 -14.08 -9.81
CA VAL A 4 42.02 -13.64 -8.50
C VAL A 4 41.12 -12.40 -8.64
N VAL A 5 41.51 -11.40 -9.44
CA VAL A 5 40.73 -10.16 -9.63
C VAL A 5 39.41 -10.45 -10.36
N LYS A 6 39.40 -11.40 -11.31
CA LYS A 6 38.18 -11.80 -12.02
C LYS A 6 37.20 -12.53 -11.11
N ASP A 7 37.70 -13.42 -10.24
CA ASP A 7 36.86 -14.16 -9.29
C ASP A 7 36.19 -13.22 -8.29
N TRP A 8 36.95 -12.29 -7.69
CA TRP A 8 36.39 -11.26 -6.81
C TRP A 8 35.38 -10.36 -7.53
N ALA A 9 35.67 -9.95 -8.77
CA ALA A 9 34.72 -9.15 -9.56
C ALA A 9 33.40 -9.90 -9.79
N ASN A 10 33.44 -11.19 -10.14
CA ASN A 10 32.24 -12.00 -10.32
C ASN A 10 31.40 -12.12 -9.04
N VAL A 11 32.04 -12.30 -7.88
CA VAL A 11 31.34 -12.36 -6.59
C VAL A 11 30.68 -11.03 -6.26
N ILE A 12 31.38 -9.91 -6.46
CA ILE A 12 30.85 -8.57 -6.21
C ILE A 12 29.64 -8.28 -7.11
N VAL A 13 29.74 -8.61 -8.40
CA VAL A 13 28.62 -8.41 -9.34
C VAL A 13 27.39 -9.23 -8.93
N ARG A 14 27.57 -10.50 -8.54
CA ARG A 14 26.45 -11.34 -8.06
C ARG A 14 25.83 -10.79 -6.78
N ALA A 15 26.66 -10.36 -5.82
CA ALA A 15 26.17 -9.75 -4.58
C ALA A 15 25.41 -8.46 -4.86
N ALA A 16 25.91 -7.60 -5.75
CA ALA A 16 25.26 -6.36 -6.15
C ALA A 16 23.89 -6.63 -6.82
N ILE A 17 23.79 -7.65 -7.68
CA ILE A 17 22.53 -8.06 -8.30
C ILE A 17 21.54 -8.54 -7.23
N ILE A 18 21.97 -9.37 -6.28
CA ILE A 18 21.10 -9.85 -5.20
C ILE A 18 20.60 -8.69 -4.34
N ILE A 19 21.49 -7.78 -3.93
CA ILE A 19 21.13 -6.60 -3.15
C ILE A 19 20.15 -5.72 -3.91
N MET A 20 20.37 -5.53 -5.22
CA MET A 20 19.43 -4.79 -6.08
C MET A 20 18.06 -5.46 -6.11
N ILE A 21 17.99 -6.78 -6.29
CA ILE A 21 16.71 -7.50 -6.28
C ILE A 21 16.01 -7.34 -4.92
N LEU A 22 16.74 -7.56 -3.81
CA LEU A 22 16.17 -7.42 -2.47
C LEU A 22 15.67 -5.99 -2.20
N PHE A 23 16.43 -4.98 -2.63
CA PHE A 23 16.08 -3.58 -2.42
C PHE A 23 14.81 -3.17 -3.18
N PHE A 24 14.67 -3.60 -4.44
CA PHE A 24 13.55 -3.18 -5.30
C PHE A 24 12.29 -4.03 -5.09
N PHE A 25 12.43 -5.33 -4.85
CA PHE A 25 11.30 -6.27 -4.85
C PHE A 25 10.89 -6.76 -3.47
N LEU A 26 11.80 -6.80 -2.49
CA LEU A 26 11.60 -7.49 -1.21
C LEU A 26 12.06 -6.61 -0.04
N TRP A 27 11.37 -5.48 0.17
CA TRP A 27 11.66 -4.60 1.30
C TRP A 27 10.73 -4.93 2.49
N PRO A 28 11.25 -5.40 3.63
CA PRO A 28 10.43 -5.70 4.79
C PRO A 28 9.97 -4.41 5.48
N VAL A 29 8.71 -4.38 5.89
CA VAL A 29 8.10 -3.29 6.68
C VAL A 29 7.37 -3.91 7.85
N LYS A 30 7.71 -3.47 9.06
CA LYS A 30 6.95 -3.80 10.26
C LYS A 30 5.79 -2.82 10.39
N LEU A 31 4.59 -3.35 10.63
CA LEU A 31 3.41 -2.54 10.84
C LEU A 31 3.36 -2.02 12.27
N GLU A 32 2.92 -0.76 12.38
CA GLU A 32 2.62 -0.09 13.64
C GLU A 32 1.20 0.50 13.53
N GLY A 33 0.32 0.06 14.41
CA GLY A 33 -1.08 0.49 14.49
C GLY A 33 -2.08 -0.49 13.84
N SER A 34 -3.36 -0.21 14.06
CA SER A 34 -4.49 -1.12 13.75
C SER A 34 -5.34 -0.68 12.55
N SER A 35 -4.85 0.25 11.73
CA SER A 35 -5.66 0.87 10.66
C SER A 35 -6.00 -0.07 9.50
N MET A 36 -5.33 -1.22 9.42
CA MET A 36 -5.52 -2.24 8.39
C MET A 36 -6.10 -3.54 8.97
N ASP A 37 -6.53 -3.56 10.24
CA ASP A 37 -7.27 -4.69 10.81
C ASP A 37 -8.59 -4.87 10.03
N PRO A 38 -9.05 -6.11 9.75
CA PRO A 38 -8.44 -7.39 10.14
C PRO A 38 -7.39 -7.94 9.15
N THR A 39 -7.16 -7.28 8.01
CA THR A 39 -6.25 -7.78 6.97
C THR A 39 -4.79 -7.83 7.40
N LEU A 40 -4.35 -6.82 8.13
CA LEU A 40 -2.97 -6.67 8.62
C LEU A 40 -2.98 -6.11 10.03
N ASN A 41 -2.40 -6.86 10.96
CA ASN A 41 -2.42 -6.57 12.39
C ASN A 41 -1.17 -5.79 12.86
N ASP A 42 -1.30 -5.11 14.00
CA ASP A 42 -0.16 -4.47 14.65
C ASP A 42 0.96 -5.48 14.94
N GLY A 43 2.19 -5.14 14.53
CA GLY A 43 3.35 -6.02 14.67
C GLY A 43 3.59 -7.00 13.52
N ASP A 44 2.67 -7.12 12.56
CA ASP A 44 2.89 -7.90 11.33
C ASP A 44 4.12 -7.38 10.58
N ILE A 45 4.80 -8.29 9.88
CA ILE A 45 5.86 -7.91 8.95
C ILE A 45 5.42 -8.31 7.56
N ILE A 46 5.31 -7.31 6.69
CA ILE A 46 5.04 -7.48 5.28
C ILE A 46 6.29 -7.23 4.45
N CYS A 47 6.29 -7.78 3.25
CA CYS A 47 7.21 -7.38 2.20
C CYS A 47 6.49 -6.44 1.24
N MET A 48 7.05 -5.26 1.04
CA MET A 48 6.63 -4.34 -0.01
C MET A 48 7.63 -4.37 -1.17
N SER A 49 7.12 -4.10 -2.36
CA SER A 49 7.91 -3.94 -3.57
C SER A 49 7.81 -2.51 -4.07
N ARG A 50 8.96 -1.86 -4.21
CA ARG A 50 9.09 -0.53 -4.79
C ARG A 50 8.94 -0.57 -6.31
N PHE A 51 9.32 -1.71 -6.89
CA PHE A 51 9.28 -1.93 -8.33
C PHE A 51 7.88 -1.75 -8.91
N PHE A 52 6.84 -2.28 -8.26
CA PHE A 52 5.45 -2.13 -8.74
C PHE A 52 5.03 -0.66 -8.83
N VAL A 53 5.32 0.14 -7.80
CA VAL A 53 4.98 1.56 -7.80
C VAL A 53 5.75 2.34 -8.86
N GLN A 54 7.06 2.09 -9.00
CA GLN A 54 7.89 2.75 -10.02
C GLN A 54 7.43 2.47 -11.45
N MET A 55 6.85 1.30 -11.68
CA MET A 55 6.29 0.92 -12.98
C MET A 55 4.84 1.39 -13.18
N GLY A 56 4.22 1.99 -12.17
CA GLY A 56 2.79 2.34 -12.18
C GLY A 56 1.87 1.11 -12.12
N TRP A 57 2.38 -0.03 -11.66
CA TRP A 57 1.66 -1.30 -11.60
C TRP A 57 0.99 -1.47 -10.24
N TYR A 58 -0.03 -0.64 -10.01
CA TYR A 58 -0.94 -0.76 -8.89
C TYR A 58 -2.37 -0.54 -9.37
N GLU A 59 -3.31 -1.18 -8.72
CA GLU A 59 -4.72 -1.15 -9.09
C GLU A 59 -5.63 -1.10 -7.86
N LYS A 60 -6.93 -0.98 -8.11
CA LYS A 60 -7.95 -1.02 -7.06
C LYS A 60 -7.85 -2.35 -6.30
N GLY A 61 -7.90 -2.27 -4.98
CA GLY A 61 -7.71 -3.41 -4.08
C GLY A 61 -6.29 -3.54 -3.56
N ASP A 62 -5.29 -2.92 -4.18
CA ASP A 62 -3.90 -3.01 -3.71
C ASP A 62 -3.68 -2.25 -2.40
N ILE A 63 -2.85 -2.82 -1.52
CA ILE A 63 -2.37 -2.13 -0.33
C ILE A 63 -1.07 -1.41 -0.69
N ILE A 64 -1.09 -0.08 -0.61
CA ILE A 64 0.05 0.77 -0.93
C ILE A 64 0.66 1.40 0.33
N VAL A 65 1.95 1.67 0.25
CA VAL A 65 2.77 2.27 1.30
C VAL A 65 3.18 3.66 0.82
N PHE A 66 2.90 4.68 1.61
CA PHE A 66 3.27 6.07 1.29
C PHE A 66 3.70 6.82 2.54
N GLN A 67 4.39 7.95 2.35
CA GLN A 67 4.73 8.85 3.46
C GLN A 67 3.63 9.89 3.63
N TYR A 68 3.19 10.08 4.85
CA TYR A 68 2.24 11.12 5.21
C TYR A 68 2.85 12.03 6.27
N ASN A 69 2.78 13.34 6.05
CA ASN A 69 3.25 14.32 7.02
C ASN A 69 2.12 14.67 8.00
N ASP A 70 2.23 14.14 9.22
CA ASP A 70 1.35 14.49 10.31
C ASP A 70 2.07 15.44 11.27
N SER A 71 1.65 16.70 11.28
CA SER A 71 2.12 17.71 12.23
C SER A 71 3.64 17.90 12.23
N GLY A 72 4.28 17.83 11.05
CA GLY A 72 5.72 17.98 10.87
C GLY A 72 6.53 16.70 11.05
N LYS A 73 5.88 15.56 11.27
CA LYS A 73 6.53 14.23 11.33
C LYS A 73 6.07 13.39 10.15
N GLU A 74 7.03 12.93 9.36
CA GLU A 74 6.77 11.92 8.34
C GLU A 74 6.48 10.57 9.00
N LYS A 75 5.36 9.97 8.59
CA LYS A 75 4.93 8.63 9.00
C LYS A 75 4.73 7.77 7.77
N THR A 76 5.26 6.56 7.81
CA THR A 76 4.95 5.53 6.81
C THR A 76 3.58 4.96 7.11
N VAL A 77 2.66 5.05 6.16
CA VAL A 77 1.28 4.58 6.30
C VAL A 77 0.95 3.57 5.21
N LEU A 78 0.09 2.60 5.56
CA LEU A 78 -0.43 1.59 4.66
C LEU A 78 -1.94 1.78 4.53
N LYS A 79 -2.43 1.78 3.30
CA LYS A 79 -3.86 1.90 2.97
C LYS A 79 -4.17 1.13 1.70
N ARG A 80 -5.43 0.72 1.54
CA ARG A 80 -5.94 0.07 0.34
C ARG A 80 -6.40 1.10 -0.67
N ILE A 81 -6.02 0.94 -1.94
CA ILE A 81 -6.57 1.73 -3.04
C ILE A 81 -8.02 1.30 -3.26
N VAL A 82 -8.94 2.24 -3.10
CA VAL A 82 -10.37 2.01 -3.31
C VAL A 82 -10.77 2.54 -4.68
N ALA A 83 -10.30 3.72 -5.07
CA ALA A 83 -10.59 4.33 -6.37
C ALA A 83 -9.33 4.94 -6.98
N THR A 84 -9.25 4.91 -8.30
CA THR A 84 -8.12 5.43 -9.11
C THR A 84 -8.57 6.61 -9.97
N GLU A 85 -7.64 7.30 -10.62
CA GLU A 85 -7.94 8.42 -11.50
C GLU A 85 -9.14 8.18 -12.44
N GLY A 86 -10.02 9.18 -12.53
CA GLY A 86 -11.23 9.12 -13.35
C GLY A 86 -12.41 8.36 -12.74
N ASP A 87 -12.22 7.57 -11.68
CA ASP A 87 -13.33 6.95 -10.96
C ASP A 87 -14.14 8.02 -10.21
N HIS A 88 -15.45 7.81 -10.14
CA HIS A 88 -16.36 8.58 -9.31
C HIS A 88 -16.70 7.79 -8.05
N ILE A 89 -16.25 8.25 -6.88
CA ILE A 89 -16.49 7.58 -5.59
C ILE A 89 -17.59 8.30 -4.81
N ARG A 90 -18.50 7.53 -4.21
CA ARG A 90 -19.49 8.01 -3.24
C ARG A 90 -19.50 7.14 -1.98
N LEU A 91 -19.52 7.79 -0.83
CA LEU A 91 -19.81 7.14 0.46
C LEU A 91 -21.29 7.35 0.77
N LEU A 92 -22.03 6.25 0.86
CA LEU A 92 -23.47 6.27 1.03
C LEU A 92 -23.86 6.34 2.53
N PRO A 93 -25.06 6.85 2.88
CA PRO A 93 -25.49 6.98 4.28
C PRO A 93 -25.60 5.66 5.05
N ASP A 94 -25.75 4.54 4.35
CA ASP A 94 -25.74 3.19 4.94
C ASP A 94 -24.32 2.66 5.18
N GLY A 95 -23.30 3.42 4.77
CA GLY A 95 -21.88 3.14 4.92
C GLY A 95 -21.28 2.27 3.81
N SER A 96 -22.04 2.00 2.75
CA SER A 96 -21.49 1.36 1.56
C SER A 96 -20.64 2.32 0.71
N VAL A 97 -19.63 1.79 0.05
CA VAL A 97 -18.80 2.52 -0.91
C VAL A 97 -19.32 2.25 -2.31
N GLU A 98 -19.58 3.30 -3.07
CA GLU A 98 -19.98 3.19 -4.47
C GLU A 98 -18.89 3.76 -5.38
N ILE A 99 -18.55 3.03 -6.44
CA ILE A 99 -17.60 3.46 -7.48
C ILE A 99 -18.30 3.39 -8.84
N ASN A 100 -18.35 4.52 -9.55
CA ASN A 100 -18.98 4.65 -10.86
C ASN A 100 -20.42 4.11 -10.90
N GLY A 101 -21.20 4.34 -9.85
CA GLY A 101 -22.59 3.88 -9.76
C GLY A 101 -22.77 2.42 -9.34
N LYS A 102 -21.70 1.72 -8.97
CA LYS A 102 -21.75 0.32 -8.48
C LYS A 102 -21.26 0.25 -7.05
N ILE A 103 -22.00 -0.46 -6.20
CA ILE A 103 -21.54 -0.78 -4.84
C ILE A 103 -20.28 -1.66 -4.94
N LEU A 104 -19.24 -1.26 -4.23
CA LEU A 104 -18.02 -2.04 -4.05
C LEU A 104 -18.29 -3.13 -3.02
N GLU A 105 -18.04 -4.38 -3.40
CA GLU A 105 -18.06 -5.50 -2.46
C GLU A 105 -16.72 -5.55 -1.72
N GLU A 106 -16.77 -5.49 -0.39
CA GLU A 106 -15.60 -5.40 0.47
C GLU A 106 -15.67 -6.51 1.52
N ASP A 107 -15.03 -7.65 1.26
CA ASP A 107 -14.94 -8.79 2.18
C ASP A 107 -13.78 -8.68 3.19
N TYR A 108 -12.97 -7.63 3.05
CA TYR A 108 -11.80 -7.31 3.87
C TYR A 108 -12.08 -6.28 4.98
N ILE A 109 -13.35 -5.90 5.21
CA ILE A 109 -13.74 -4.96 6.28
C ILE A 109 -14.77 -5.57 7.22
N ASP A 110 -14.68 -5.21 8.50
CA ASP A 110 -15.66 -5.61 9.51
C ASP A 110 -16.78 -4.57 9.70
N GLU A 111 -16.50 -3.30 9.39
CA GLU A 111 -17.35 -2.17 9.74
C GLU A 111 -17.69 -1.29 8.52
N PRO A 112 -18.89 -0.68 8.48
CA PRO A 112 -19.30 0.18 7.39
C PRO A 112 -18.49 1.48 7.33
N THR A 113 -18.43 2.08 6.14
CA THR A 113 -17.66 3.31 5.89
C THR A 113 -18.42 4.54 6.32
N LYS A 114 -18.03 5.12 7.45
CA LYS A 114 -18.57 6.41 7.89
C LYS A 114 -17.92 7.55 7.12
N GLY A 115 -18.73 8.54 6.72
CA GLY A 115 -18.29 9.75 6.06
C GLY A 115 -19.24 10.19 4.95
N ILE A 116 -19.00 11.38 4.42
CA ILE A 116 -19.69 11.88 3.23
C ILE A 116 -18.60 12.32 2.26
N VAL A 117 -18.42 11.54 1.21
CA VAL A 117 -17.53 11.85 0.09
C VAL A 117 -18.32 11.60 -1.19
N ASP A 118 -18.26 12.54 -2.12
CA ASP A 118 -18.84 12.45 -3.45
C ASP A 118 -17.90 13.22 -4.38
N MET A 119 -17.05 12.50 -5.12
CA MET A 119 -16.03 13.12 -5.97
C MET A 119 -15.55 12.24 -7.11
N THR A 120 -15.04 12.87 -8.15
CA THR A 120 -14.22 12.22 -9.18
C THR A 120 -12.75 12.29 -8.79
N ILE A 121 -12.03 11.17 -8.87
CA ILE A 121 -10.61 11.10 -8.52
C ILE A 121 -9.78 11.86 -9.58
N PRO A 122 -9.01 12.88 -9.18
CA PRO A 122 -8.14 13.62 -10.09
C PRO A 122 -7.09 12.73 -10.78
N GLN A 123 -6.61 13.17 -11.94
CA GLN A 123 -5.50 12.52 -12.65
C GLN A 123 -4.25 12.43 -11.77
N GLY A 124 -3.53 11.32 -11.87
CA GLY A 124 -2.30 11.08 -11.10
C GLY A 124 -2.51 10.97 -9.59
N THR A 125 -3.73 10.67 -9.14
CA THR A 125 -4.04 10.47 -7.71
C THR A 125 -4.85 9.20 -7.48
N VAL A 126 -4.85 8.73 -6.24
CA VAL A 126 -5.64 7.60 -5.75
C VAL A 126 -6.41 7.97 -4.49
N PHE A 127 -7.58 7.37 -4.31
CA PHE A 127 -8.34 7.44 -3.07
C PHE A 127 -8.15 6.16 -2.27
N VAL A 128 -7.70 6.29 -1.03
CA VAL A 128 -7.29 5.15 -0.21
C VAL A 128 -8.07 5.11 1.10
N LEU A 129 -8.43 3.91 1.54
CA LEU A 129 -9.07 3.66 2.83
C LEU A 129 -8.26 2.66 3.64
N GLY A 130 -8.35 2.75 4.96
CA GLY A 130 -7.94 1.64 5.82
C GLY A 130 -9.03 0.59 5.88
N ASP A 131 -8.62 -0.67 6.03
CA ASP A 131 -9.56 -1.77 6.20
C ASP A 131 -10.29 -1.66 7.55
N ASN A 132 -9.63 -1.10 8.57
CA ASN A 132 -10.28 -0.71 9.81
C ASN A 132 -10.94 0.67 9.65
N ARG A 133 -12.18 0.68 9.14
CA ARG A 133 -12.92 1.90 8.80
C ARG A 133 -13.10 2.87 9.97
N ASP A 134 -13.15 2.37 11.20
CA ASP A 134 -13.39 3.18 12.39
C ASP A 134 -12.13 3.82 12.99
N LEU A 135 -10.96 3.20 12.80
CA LEU A 135 -9.69 3.67 13.38
C LEU A 135 -8.71 4.24 12.33
N SER A 136 -9.03 4.11 11.06
CA SER A 136 -8.16 4.58 9.99
C SER A 136 -8.23 6.10 9.80
N TYR A 137 -7.06 6.74 9.82
CA TYR A 137 -6.84 8.07 9.27
C TYR A 137 -6.43 7.88 7.79
N ASP A 138 -7.30 8.26 6.86
CA ASP A 138 -7.17 7.94 5.42
C ASP A 138 -7.75 9.03 4.51
N SER A 139 -8.05 8.74 3.24
CA SER A 139 -8.50 9.76 2.28
C SER A 139 -9.78 10.49 2.67
N ARG A 140 -10.59 9.94 3.60
CA ARG A 140 -11.73 10.68 4.20
C ARG A 140 -11.30 11.95 4.93
N GLN A 141 -10.08 11.97 5.45
CA GLN A 141 -9.50 13.12 6.16
C GLN A 141 -8.31 13.74 5.43
N MET A 142 -7.47 12.92 4.79
CA MET A 142 -6.27 13.34 4.07
C MET A 142 -6.56 13.92 2.67
N GLY A 143 -7.70 13.55 2.07
CA GLY A 143 -7.93 13.73 0.65
C GLY A 143 -7.25 12.64 -0.20
N VAL A 144 -7.19 12.88 -1.51
CA VAL A 144 -6.54 11.97 -2.45
C VAL A 144 -5.01 12.02 -2.31
N ILE A 145 -4.36 10.89 -2.58
CA ILE A 145 -2.91 10.74 -2.48
C ILE A 145 -2.31 10.82 -3.87
N SER A 146 -1.24 11.59 -4.04
CA SER A 146 -0.50 11.64 -5.30
C SER A 146 0.14 10.29 -5.58
N CYS A 147 0.05 9.83 -6.83
CA CYS A 147 0.76 8.62 -7.28
C CYS A 147 2.27 8.74 -7.11
N ASP A 148 2.82 9.96 -7.12
CA ASP A 148 4.25 10.23 -6.90
C ASP A 148 4.68 10.06 -5.44
N ASP A 149 3.73 10.12 -4.48
CA ASP A 149 4.00 9.95 -3.05
C ASP A 149 4.00 8.47 -2.63
N LEU A 150 3.60 7.58 -3.54
CA LEU A 150 3.61 6.14 -3.31
C LEU A 150 5.06 5.64 -3.26
N THR A 151 5.37 4.84 -2.23
CA THR A 151 6.73 4.34 -1.98
C THR A 151 6.88 2.84 -2.18
N GLY A 152 5.78 2.08 -2.13
CA GLY A 152 5.77 0.64 -2.39
C GLY A 152 4.37 0.06 -2.39
N LYS A 153 4.23 -1.14 -2.96
CA LYS A 153 3.02 -1.98 -2.91
C LYS A 153 3.29 -3.16 -1.98
N ALA A 154 2.41 -3.43 -1.02
CA ALA A 154 2.48 -4.65 -0.21
C ALA A 154 2.23 -5.87 -1.10
N VAL A 155 3.08 -6.90 -0.98
CA VAL A 155 3.01 -8.10 -1.84
C VAL A 155 2.61 -9.33 -1.03
N PHE A 156 3.18 -9.48 0.17
CA PHE A 156 2.82 -10.59 1.07
C PHE A 156 3.16 -10.25 2.52
N ARG A 157 2.40 -10.83 3.45
CA ARG A 157 2.73 -10.89 4.87
C ARG A 157 3.50 -12.17 5.13
N TRP A 158 4.68 -12.09 5.75
CA TRP A 158 5.52 -13.27 6.02
C TRP A 158 5.71 -13.57 7.51
N PHE A 159 5.43 -12.59 8.37
CA PHE A 159 5.42 -12.78 9.81
C PHE A 159 4.15 -12.17 10.42
N PRO A 160 3.47 -12.89 11.35
CA PRO A 160 3.80 -14.23 11.84
C PRO A 160 3.61 -15.31 10.76
N ILE A 161 4.49 -16.33 10.74
CA ILE A 161 4.50 -17.35 9.67
C ILE A 161 3.18 -18.13 9.61
N SER A 162 2.47 -18.25 10.74
CA SER A 162 1.14 -18.87 10.83
C SER A 162 0.07 -18.15 10.01
N GLU A 163 0.32 -16.90 9.64
CA GLU A 163 -0.63 -16.03 8.93
C GLU A 163 -0.10 -15.58 7.57
N LEU A 164 0.84 -16.33 6.99
CA LEU A 164 1.40 -16.10 5.66
C LEU A 164 0.28 -15.91 4.62
N SER A 165 0.25 -14.76 3.97
CA SER A 165 -0.75 -14.40 2.96
C SER A 165 -0.14 -13.53 1.86
N CYS A 166 -0.71 -13.63 0.66
CA CYS A 166 -0.38 -12.76 -0.48
C CYS A 166 -1.51 -11.75 -0.67
N PHE A 167 -1.17 -10.56 -1.15
CA PHE A 167 -2.11 -9.47 -1.45
C PHE A 167 -2.28 -9.28 -2.95
#